data_AF-A0A9D1Q7P4-F1
#
_entry.id   AF-A0A9D1Q7P4-F1
#
_cell.length_a   1.000
_cell.length_b   1.000
_cell.length_c   1.000
_cell.angle_alpha   90.00
_cell.angle_beta   90.00
_cell.angle_gamma   90.00
#
_symmetry.space_group_name_H-M   'P 1'
#
loop_
_entity.id
_entity.type
_entity.pdbx_description
1 polymer ?
#
loop_
_entity_poly.entity_id
_entity_poly.type
_entity_poly.pdbx_seq_one_letter_code
_entity_poly.pdbx_strand_id
1 'polypeptide(L)'
;MDFICELDLAIYKVFTEDIAETEVIITEGQLRHIRERHPDLSGDVESYLRETILHPDYILATDRPHTANVLKRFTIEGKGFQLVLRLKTSADPTGYKNSVITFMSVNRKRWEQYLRNRQILYRNE
;
A
#
# COMPACT_ATOMS: atom_id res chain seq x y z
N MET A 1 5.90 1.23 -16.84
CA MET A 1 5.13 1.75 -15.68
C MET A 1 3.79 1.13 -15.86
N ASP A 2 3.39 0.31 -14.92
CA ASP A 2 2.27 -0.58 -15.08
C ASP A 2 1.16 -0.10 -14.16
N PHE A 3 -0.05 -0.01 -14.73
CA PHE A 3 -1.24 0.41 -14.00
C PHE A 3 -1.71 -0.74 -13.11
N ILE A 4 -1.97 -0.44 -11.84
CA ILE A 4 -2.45 -1.42 -10.85
C ILE A 4 -3.96 -1.27 -10.64
N CYS A 5 -4.42 -0.07 -10.29
CA CYS A 5 -5.81 0.26 -9.98
C CYS A 5 -6.02 1.77 -9.85
N GLU A 6 -7.29 2.16 -9.70
CA GLU A 6 -7.67 3.50 -9.22
C GLU A 6 -7.95 3.45 -7.71
N LEU A 7 -7.55 4.51 -6.98
CA LEU A 7 -7.85 4.69 -5.57
C LEU A 7 -9.31 5.04 -5.34
N ASP A 8 -9.90 4.40 -4.34
CA ASP A 8 -11.14 4.88 -3.75
C ASP A 8 -10.85 6.06 -2.80
N LEU A 9 -11.24 7.26 -3.21
CA LEU A 9 -11.02 8.47 -2.40
C LEU A 9 -11.75 8.43 -1.06
N ALA A 10 -12.86 7.70 -0.92
CA ALA A 10 -13.54 7.54 0.37
C ALA A 10 -12.68 6.79 1.39
N ILE A 11 -11.87 5.84 0.92
CA ILE A 11 -10.95 5.07 1.76
C ILE A 11 -9.68 5.88 2.06
N TYR A 12 -9.12 6.57 1.07
CA TYR A 12 -7.77 7.15 1.17
C TYR A 12 -7.71 8.60 1.66
N LYS A 13 -8.81 9.35 1.61
CA LYS A 13 -8.84 10.74 2.12
C LYS A 13 -8.61 10.87 3.62
N VAL A 14 -8.82 9.80 4.37
CA VAL A 14 -8.46 9.70 5.80
C VAL A 14 -6.97 9.95 6.07
N PHE A 15 -6.11 9.76 5.06
CA PHE A 15 -4.69 10.06 5.14
C PHE A 15 -4.39 11.51 4.77
N THR A 16 -4.98 12.01 3.68
CA THR A 16 -4.88 13.40 3.24
C THR A 16 -6.06 13.75 2.35
N GLU A 17 -6.61 14.96 2.52
CA GLU A 17 -7.63 15.49 1.62
C GLU A 17 -7.06 15.91 0.25
N ASP A 18 -5.76 16.19 0.20
CA ASP A 18 -5.05 16.64 -1.00
C ASP A 18 -4.52 15.47 -1.84
N ILE A 19 -5.43 14.65 -2.38
CA ILE A 19 -5.11 13.61 -3.36
C ILE A 19 -5.38 14.17 -4.75
N ALA A 20 -4.33 14.34 -5.56
CA ALA A 20 -4.42 15.02 -6.85
C ALA A 20 -4.75 14.08 -8.02
N GLU A 21 -4.56 12.76 -7.87
CA GLU A 21 -4.88 11.75 -8.88
C GLU A 21 -5.34 10.45 -8.22
N THR A 22 -6.10 9.61 -8.92
CA THR A 22 -6.57 8.30 -8.41
C THR A 22 -5.74 7.13 -8.93
N GLU A 23 -5.09 7.24 -10.08
CA GLU A 23 -4.34 6.13 -10.66
C GLU A 23 -3.13 5.75 -9.79
N VAL A 24 -2.98 4.44 -9.53
CA VAL A 24 -1.81 3.85 -8.89
C VAL A 24 -1.01 3.05 -9.89
N ILE A 25 0.28 3.32 -9.95
CA ILE A 25 1.23 2.62 -10.81
C ILE A 25 2.32 1.89 -10.02
N ILE A 26 3.00 0.99 -10.70
CA ILE A 26 4.30 0.45 -10.28
C ILE A 26 5.30 0.53 -11.43
N THR A 27 6.58 0.70 -11.10
CA THR A 27 7.67 0.61 -12.09
C THR A 27 8.23 -0.80 -12.13
N GLU A 28 8.78 -1.22 -13.28
CA GLU A 28 9.49 -2.49 -13.41
C GLU A 28 10.62 -2.64 -12.38
N GLY A 29 11.31 -1.53 -12.07
CA GLY A 29 12.35 -1.48 -11.05
C GLY A 29 11.82 -1.83 -9.66
N GLN A 30 10.69 -1.22 -9.25
CA GLN A 30 10.03 -1.52 -7.97
C GLN A 30 9.53 -2.97 -7.93
N LEU A 31 8.91 -3.43 -9.02
CA LEU A 31 8.41 -4.80 -9.12
C LEU A 31 9.54 -5.83 -8.99
N ARG A 32 10.68 -5.59 -9.66
CA ARG A 32 11.89 -6.41 -9.51
C ARG A 32 12.42 -6.39 -8.08
N HIS A 33 12.51 -5.22 -7.45
CA HIS A 33 12.97 -5.09 -6.05
C HIS A 33 12.07 -5.84 -5.06
N ILE A 34 10.76 -5.82 -5.28
CA ILE A 34 9.81 -6.57 -4.44
C ILE A 34 10.06 -8.07 -4.59
N ARG A 35 10.15 -8.58 -5.83
CA ARG A 35 10.40 -10.00 -6.11
C ARG A 35 11.74 -10.49 -5.53
N GLU A 36 12.80 -9.69 -5.64
CA GLU A 36 14.12 -10.03 -5.13
C GLU A 36 14.19 -10.05 -3.59
N ARG A 37 13.52 -9.09 -2.93
CA ARG A 37 13.57 -8.96 -1.45
C ARG A 37 12.55 -9.81 -0.72
N HIS A 38 11.48 -10.21 -1.41
CA HIS A 38 10.36 -10.97 -0.84
C HIS A 38 10.06 -12.20 -1.70
N PRO A 39 10.99 -13.18 -1.77
CA PRO A 39 10.83 -14.38 -2.58
C PRO A 39 9.68 -15.28 -2.09
N ASP A 40 9.18 -15.05 -0.88
CA ASP A 40 8.00 -15.70 -0.34
C ASP A 40 6.68 -15.25 -1.03
N LEU A 41 6.73 -14.16 -1.80
CA LEU A 41 5.68 -13.77 -2.74
C LEU A 41 5.79 -14.59 -4.04
N SER A 42 5.48 -15.89 -3.97
CA SER A 42 5.61 -16.81 -5.10
C SER A 42 4.49 -16.72 -6.16
N GLY A 43 3.62 -15.69 -6.07
CA GLY A 43 2.45 -15.52 -6.92
C GLY A 43 2.44 -14.23 -7.73
N ASP A 44 1.26 -13.89 -8.25
CA ASP A 44 1.02 -12.65 -8.98
C ASP A 44 1.05 -11.44 -8.02
N VAL A 45 2.22 -10.82 -7.92
CA VAL A 45 2.45 -9.62 -7.10
C VAL A 45 1.47 -8.51 -7.46
N GLU A 46 1.17 -8.28 -8.73
CA GLU A 46 0.29 -7.18 -9.15
C GLU A 46 -1.14 -7.39 -8.67
N SER A 47 -1.64 -8.64 -8.73
CA SER A 47 -2.93 -9.00 -8.13
C SER A 47 -2.96 -8.74 -6.62
N TYR A 48 -1.90 -9.09 -5.88
CA TYR A 48 -1.82 -8.79 -4.45
C TYR A 48 -1.75 -7.29 -4.14
N LEU A 49 -1.02 -6.52 -4.95
CA LEU A 49 -0.97 -5.06 -4.84
C LEU A 49 -2.37 -4.47 -5.03
N ARG A 50 -3.05 -4.86 -6.11
CA ARG A 50 -4.40 -4.40 -6.44
C ARG A 50 -5.39 -4.68 -5.33
N GLU A 51 -5.43 -5.93 -4.84
CA GLU A 51 -6.34 -6.32 -3.76
C GLU A 51 -6.04 -5.56 -2.46
N THR A 52 -4.75 -5.34 -2.15
CA THR A 52 -4.35 -4.58 -0.95
C THR A 52 -4.77 -3.11 -1.03
N ILE A 53 -4.77 -2.52 -2.22
CA ILE A 53 -5.16 -1.11 -2.42
C ILE A 53 -6.69 -0.95 -2.45
N LEU A 54 -7.40 -1.83 -3.15
CA LEU A 54 -8.85 -1.73 -3.31
C LEU A 54 -9.62 -2.15 -2.05
N HIS A 55 -9.09 -3.13 -1.32
CA HIS A 55 -9.76 -3.72 -0.16
C HIS A 55 -8.81 -3.78 1.05
N PRO A 56 -8.27 -2.65 1.53
CA PRO A 56 -7.36 -2.67 2.67
C PRO A 56 -8.07 -3.12 3.94
N ASP A 57 -7.38 -3.82 4.83
CA ASP A 57 -7.91 -4.09 6.17
C ASP A 57 -7.61 -2.92 7.11
N TYR A 58 -6.44 -2.30 6.96
CA TYR A 58 -6.03 -1.12 7.73
C TYR A 58 -5.22 -0.15 6.87
N ILE A 59 -5.37 1.15 7.14
CA ILE A 59 -4.40 2.17 6.72
C ILE A 59 -3.80 2.79 7.97
N LEU A 60 -2.48 2.79 8.04
CA LEU A 60 -1.72 3.29 9.18
C LEU A 60 -1.00 4.58 8.82
N ALA A 61 -0.97 5.51 9.77
CA ALA A 61 -0.17 6.71 9.66
C ALA A 61 1.32 6.38 9.55
N THR A 62 2.05 7.24 8.84
CA THR A 62 3.50 7.15 8.71
C THR A 62 4.12 8.51 9.00
N ASP A 63 5.38 8.48 9.41
CA ASP A 63 6.22 9.66 9.59
C ASP A 63 6.70 10.27 8.26
N ARG A 64 6.47 9.57 7.13
CA ARG A 64 6.85 10.04 5.81
C ARG A 64 5.71 10.82 5.15
N PRO A 65 5.99 12.04 4.66
CA PRO A 65 4.97 12.84 3.99
C PRO A 65 4.46 12.11 2.74
N HIS A 66 3.16 12.24 2.50
CA HIS A 66 2.47 11.68 1.34
C HIS A 66 2.61 10.16 1.19
N THR A 67 2.92 9.45 2.28
CA THR A 67 3.15 8.00 2.24
C THR A 67 2.26 7.29 3.26
N ALA A 68 1.47 6.33 2.80
CA ALA A 68 0.59 5.52 3.62
C ALA A 68 1.11 4.07 3.75
N ASN A 69 0.95 3.48 4.93
CA ASN A 69 1.13 2.04 5.13
C ASN A 69 -0.22 1.36 5.07
N VAL A 70 -0.43 0.57 4.02
CA VAL A 70 -1.68 -0.15 3.77
C VAL A 70 -1.47 -1.61 4.15
N LEU A 71 -2.33 -2.15 5.00
CA LEU A 71 -2.23 -3.54 5.46
C LEU A 71 -3.40 -4.37 4.94
N LYS A 72 -3.09 -5.58 4.48
CA LYS A 72 -4.08 -6.58 4.06
C LYS A 72 -3.67 -7.97 4.53
N ARG A 73 -4.60 -8.73 5.09
CA ARG A 73 -4.43 -10.16 5.33
C ARG A 73 -5.07 -10.92 4.19
N PHE A 74 -4.30 -11.85 3.63
CA PHE A 74 -4.83 -12.81 2.67
C PHE A 74 -5.08 -14.13 3.40
N THR A 75 -6.11 -14.86 2.99
CA THR A 75 -6.46 -16.17 3.58
C THR A 75 -5.40 -17.24 3.29
N ILE A 76 -4.57 -17.02 2.27
CA ILE A 76 -3.47 -17.90 1.89
C ILE A 76 -2.41 -17.87 2.99
N GLU A 77 -2.21 -19.01 3.66
CA GLU A 77 -1.25 -19.23 4.76
C GLU A 77 -1.40 -18.33 6.01
N GLY A 78 -2.50 -17.58 6.13
CA GLY A 78 -2.74 -16.66 7.25
C GLY A 78 -1.71 -15.52 7.35
N LYS A 79 -1.04 -15.19 6.23
CA LYS A 79 -0.02 -14.14 6.18
C LYS A 79 -0.66 -12.77 5.99
N GLY A 80 -0.20 -11.82 6.81
CA GLY A 80 -0.45 -10.40 6.59
C GLY A 80 0.55 -9.83 5.60
N PHE A 81 0.17 -8.77 4.91
CA PHE A 81 1.02 -8.04 3.99
C PHE A 81 0.93 -6.54 4.29
N GLN A 82 2.04 -5.86 4.02
CA GLN A 82 2.16 -4.42 4.09
C GLN A 82 2.57 -3.89 2.73
N LEU A 83 1.79 -2.95 2.24
CA LEU A 83 2.07 -2.12 1.09
C LEU A 83 2.45 -0.72 1.57
N VAL A 84 3.51 -0.17 1.00
CA VAL A 84 3.89 1.24 1.19
C VAL A 84 3.47 2.01 -0.06
N LEU A 85 2.45 2.85 0.08
CA LEU A 85 1.87 3.62 -1.01
C LEU A 85 2.32 5.08 -0.91
N ARG A 86 2.88 5.64 -1.99
CA ARG A 86 3.04 7.09 -2.12
C ARG A 86 1.82 7.65 -2.81
N LEU A 87 1.17 8.61 -2.16
CA LEU A 87 0.08 9.38 -2.73
C LEU A 87 0.61 10.64 -3.39
N LYS A 88 0.04 10.96 -4.55
CA LYS A 88 0.32 12.15 -5.33
C LYS A 88 -0.54 13.30 -4.80
N THR A 89 0.11 14.40 -4.44
CA THR A 89 -0.52 15.60 -3.91
C THR A 89 -0.31 16.81 -4.82
N SER A 90 -1.00 17.91 -4.52
CA SER A 90 -0.86 19.17 -5.26
C SER A 90 0.57 19.74 -5.21
N ALA A 91 1.34 19.39 -4.17
CA ALA A 91 2.71 19.85 -3.96
C ALA A 91 3.76 19.10 -4.81
N ASP A 92 3.42 17.92 -5.34
CA ASP A 92 4.34 17.14 -6.17
C ASP A 92 4.41 17.68 -7.62
N PRO A 93 5.49 17.43 -8.37
CA PRO A 93 5.61 17.87 -9.77
C PRO A 93 4.54 17.28 -10.70
N THR A 94 4.27 17.98 -11.81
CA THR A 94 3.36 17.51 -12.87
C THR A 94 3.85 16.18 -13.46
N GLY A 95 2.92 15.24 -13.68
CA GLY A 95 3.20 13.92 -14.26
C GLY A 95 3.62 12.85 -13.25
N TYR A 96 3.79 13.19 -11.97
CA TYR A 96 3.89 12.20 -10.90
C TYR A 96 2.52 11.57 -10.64
N LYS A 97 2.51 10.25 -10.39
CA LYS A 97 1.31 9.47 -10.04
C LYS A 97 1.41 8.88 -8.65
N ASN A 98 0.31 8.38 -8.11
CA ASN A 98 0.39 7.51 -6.95
C ASN A 98 1.20 6.27 -7.31
N SER A 99 2.05 5.79 -6.41
CA SER A 99 2.94 4.68 -6.73
C SER A 99 3.23 3.76 -5.55
N VAL A 100 3.38 2.48 -5.87
CA VAL A 100 3.82 1.45 -4.92
C VAL A 100 5.32 1.61 -4.68
N ILE A 101 5.72 1.93 -3.45
CA ILE A 101 7.15 1.98 -3.07
C ILE A 101 7.68 0.56 -2.84
N THR A 102 6.95 -0.26 -2.07
CA THR A 102 7.32 -1.63 -1.73
C THR A 102 6.12 -2.43 -1.23
N PHE A 103 6.23 -3.75 -1.25
CA PHE A 103 5.23 -4.70 -0.76
C PHE A 103 5.94 -5.89 -0.12
N MET A 104 5.48 -6.31 1.07
CA MET A 104 6.14 -7.35 1.85
C MET A 104 5.17 -8.12 2.72
N SER A 105 5.50 -9.38 2.99
CA SER A 105 4.81 -10.15 4.03
C SER A 105 5.16 -9.62 5.42
N VAL A 106 4.20 -9.77 6.34
CA VAL A 106 4.28 -9.31 7.72
C VAL A 106 3.84 -10.46 8.61
N ASN A 107 4.76 -10.91 9.46
CA ASN A 107 4.45 -11.93 10.45
C ASN A 107 3.48 -11.41 11.53
N ARG A 108 2.83 -12.34 12.22
CA ARG A 108 1.84 -12.04 13.26
C ARG A 108 2.36 -11.06 14.33
N LYS A 109 3.59 -11.28 14.85
CA LYS A 109 4.17 -10.44 15.90
C LYS A 109 4.29 -8.97 15.46
N ARG A 110 4.80 -8.74 14.25
CA ARG A 110 4.97 -7.40 13.67
C ARG A 110 3.63 -6.76 13.32
N TRP A 111 2.68 -7.55 12.81
CA TRP A 111 1.33 -7.08 12.56
C TRP A 111 0.67 -6.55 13.84
N GLU A 112 0.68 -7.35 14.91
CA GLU A 112 0.11 -6.96 16.19
C GLU A 112 0.83 -5.75 16.79
N GLN A 113 2.15 -5.64 16.60
CA GLN A 113 2.91 -4.45 17.00
C GLN A 113 2.44 -3.20 16.26
N TYR A 114 2.15 -3.29 14.95
CA TYR A 114 1.60 -2.16 14.20
C TYR A 114 0.25 -1.71 14.75
N LEU A 115 -0.66 -2.65 15.02
CA LEU A 115 -1.99 -2.32 15.54
C LEU A 115 -1.96 -1.71 16.95
N ARG A 116 -0.94 -2.03 17.76
CA ARG A 116 -0.78 -1.44 19.10
C ARG A 116 -0.08 -0.08 19.08
N ASN A 117 0.92 0.10 18.21
CA ASN A 117 1.87 1.20 18.33
C ASN A 117 1.70 2.28 17.27
N ARG A 118 0.93 2.03 16.20
CA ARG A 118 0.71 3.00 15.12
C ARG A 118 -0.72 3.52 15.17
N GLN A 119 -0.88 4.79 14.80
CA GLN A 119 -2.20 5.37 14.58
C GLN A 119 -2.86 4.72 13.37
N ILE A 120 -4.05 4.16 13.58
CA ILE A 120 -4.91 3.60 12.54
C ILE A 120 -5.78 4.73 12.01
N LEU A 121 -5.71 4.98 10.70
CA LEU A 121 -6.49 6.00 9.99
C LEU A 121 -7.74 5.41 9.35
N TYR A 122 -7.63 4.15 8.88
CA TYR A 122 -8.72 3.36 8.34
C TYR A 122 -8.68 1.97 8.93
N ARG A 123 -9.87 1.39 9.15
CA ARG A 123 -10.06 -0.01 9.46
C ARG A 123 -11.30 -0.50 8.71
N ASN A 124 -11.17 -1.62 8.01
CA ASN A 124 -12.32 -2.32 7.45
C ASN A 124 -13.12 -2.92 8.61
N GLU A 125 -14.38 -2.51 8.76
CA GLU A 125 -15.31 -3.01 9.79
C GLU A 125 -15.81 -4.43 9.49
#